data_AF-A0A8C9ADR4-F1
#
_entry.id   AF-A0A8C9ADR4-F1
#
_cell.length_a   1.000
_cell.length_b   1.000
_cell.length_c   1.000
_cell.angle_alpha   90.00
_cell.angle_beta   90.00
_cell.angle_gamma   90.00
#
_symmetry.space_group_name_H-M   'P 1'
#
loop_
_entity.id
_entity.type
_entity.pdbx_description
1 polymer ?
#
loop_
_entity_poly.entity_id
_entity_poly.type
_entity_poly.pdbx_seq_one_letter_code
_entity_poly.pdbx_strand_id
1 'polypeptide(L)'
;MDLEEAKEFKERCTQCAAVSWGLTDEGKYYCTSCHNVTERSKEVINTEDIPNTKIKAINRGLKRKKKLEKGWDWYVCEGFQYILYQQAEALKSLGVGPELKNEVLHNFWKRYLQKSKQAYCENPIYITRKKATVLEDNLSHSDWSSEPELLSDVGCPSFVESGAESQSDTYSQKPFPLSSRASQSEMASSVCSGSLDGVEYSQQKEKGTVKMSVPRTLALCYLSLLWKRETITLSDLLRFVEEDHIPYVNAFQHFPEEMKLYGRDKRIFAVESWPDYEDIHKKTIEIATFLDLPRFPDITEDCYLHPNILCMKYLMEVNLPDEMHGLACQVIKMTGIGEVDFLTFDPIAKMAKTVKYDVQAVAIIVVILFLSDKPWFDFRKWYQVMKKTVDEKKHKWEEARAKYMWKSEKPLYYSVIDKPVVYKRRDMVVNLQKQFSTLVGWTPAVEKTRPSSFQFNWTEEDTDRTCFHGHSLQGVLKEKGQSLLTKNSSYWLSTQKFCKGYCKHLTTYEESNFSLSYQFILNLFSFLLRIKTSLLHEEVSLIERKLFKNKYSRTKKKSRRSRKARRH
;
A
#
# COMPACT_ATOMS: atom_id res chain seq x y z
N MET A 1 -0.78 -4.14 46.33
CA MET A 1 -2.15 -4.61 46.59
C MET A 1 -2.32 -4.40 48.07
N ASP A 2 -2.82 -3.22 48.42
CA ASP A 2 -2.47 -2.61 49.69
C ASP A 2 -3.61 -2.88 50.68
N LEU A 3 -3.45 -3.96 51.46
CA LEU A 3 -4.44 -4.48 52.40
C LEU A 3 -4.78 -3.51 53.55
N GLU A 4 -4.00 -2.45 53.75
CA GLU A 4 -4.20 -1.50 54.86
C GLU A 4 -5.31 -0.46 54.59
N GLU A 5 -5.59 -0.07 53.34
CA GLU A 5 -6.53 1.03 53.05
C GLU A 5 -8.02 0.62 53.02
N ALA A 6 -8.33 -0.68 53.09
CA ALA A 6 -9.71 -1.17 53.03
C ALA A 6 -10.43 -1.27 54.40
N LYS A 7 -9.73 -0.96 55.51
CA LYS A 7 -10.26 -1.07 56.89
C LYS A 7 -11.42 -0.11 57.23
N GLU A 8 -11.72 0.86 56.36
CA GLU A 8 -12.80 1.83 56.58
C GLU A 8 -14.20 1.26 56.24
N PHE A 9 -14.30 0.24 55.38
CA PHE A 9 -15.59 -0.30 54.95
C PHE A 9 -16.09 -1.43 55.87
N LYS A 10 -17.04 -1.10 56.76
CA LYS A 10 -17.53 -2.00 57.84
C LYS A 10 -18.85 -2.73 57.56
N GLU A 11 -19.40 -2.61 56.35
CA GLU A 11 -20.65 -3.30 55.99
C GLU A 11 -20.41 -4.80 55.73
N ARG A 12 -21.46 -5.60 55.90
CA ARG A 12 -21.44 -7.04 55.59
C ARG A 12 -21.62 -7.27 54.10
N CYS A 13 -20.87 -8.22 53.54
CA CYS A 13 -21.05 -8.64 52.15
C CYS A 13 -22.47 -9.20 51.94
N THR A 14 -23.17 -8.72 50.93
CA THR A 14 -24.54 -9.15 50.58
C THR A 14 -24.63 -10.63 50.18
N GLN A 15 -23.52 -11.25 49.76
CA GLN A 15 -23.47 -12.64 49.30
C GLN A 15 -22.97 -13.65 50.34
N CYS A 16 -22.12 -13.23 51.29
CA CYS A 16 -21.51 -14.17 52.27
C CYS A 16 -21.47 -13.65 53.72
N ALA A 17 -22.09 -12.49 54.00
CA ALA A 17 -22.12 -11.82 55.30
C ALA A 17 -20.75 -11.44 55.94
N ALA A 18 -19.62 -11.79 55.32
CA ALA A 18 -18.29 -11.43 55.79
C ALA A 18 -18.05 -9.91 55.78
N VAL A 19 -17.28 -9.42 56.76
CA VAL A 19 -16.81 -8.02 56.85
C VAL A 19 -15.31 -7.99 56.53
N SER A 20 -14.96 -8.44 55.33
CA SER A 20 -13.57 -8.43 54.85
C SER A 20 -13.57 -8.02 53.38
N TRP A 21 -12.86 -6.94 53.10
CA TRP A 21 -12.94 -6.18 51.87
C TRP A 21 -11.54 -5.81 51.37
N GLY A 22 -11.35 -5.87 50.06
CA GLY A 22 -10.19 -5.31 49.35
C GLY A 22 -10.65 -4.25 48.36
N LEU A 23 -9.70 -3.49 47.82
CA LEU A 23 -9.94 -2.48 46.79
C LEU A 23 -9.39 -2.96 45.44
N THR A 24 -10.15 -2.77 44.37
CA THR A 24 -9.67 -2.98 42.99
C THR A 24 -8.85 -1.78 42.52
N ASP A 25 -8.06 -1.95 41.46
CA ASP A 25 -7.28 -0.86 40.84
C ASP A 25 -8.16 0.26 40.25
N GLU A 26 -9.47 0.02 40.11
CA GLU A 26 -10.51 0.99 39.72
C GLU A 26 -11.15 1.74 40.92
N GLY A 27 -10.77 1.40 42.17
CA GLY A 27 -11.29 2.04 43.38
C GLY A 27 -12.64 1.53 43.89
N LYS A 28 -13.08 0.34 43.45
CA LYS A 28 -14.29 -0.35 43.94
C LYS A 28 -13.93 -1.36 45.03
N TYR A 29 -14.83 -1.60 45.98
CA TYR A 29 -14.62 -2.63 47.00
C TYR A 29 -15.02 -4.01 46.48
N TYR A 30 -14.24 -5.05 46.83
CA TYR A 30 -14.57 -6.45 46.59
C TYR A 30 -14.42 -7.26 47.88
N CYS A 31 -15.30 -8.23 48.10
CA CYS A 31 -15.19 -9.08 49.29
C CYS A 31 -14.03 -10.06 49.13
N THR A 32 -13.11 -10.13 50.10
CA THR A 32 -11.95 -11.03 50.05
C THR A 32 -12.33 -12.50 50.24
N SER A 33 -13.53 -12.78 50.78
CA SER A 33 -14.00 -14.14 51.07
C SER A 33 -14.79 -14.79 49.92
N CYS A 34 -15.45 -14.00 49.06
CA CYS A 34 -16.24 -14.52 47.94
C CYS A 34 -16.03 -13.79 46.60
N HIS A 35 -15.09 -12.85 46.54
CA HIS A 35 -14.76 -12.01 45.37
C HIS A 35 -15.92 -11.19 44.77
N ASN A 36 -17.07 -11.09 45.44
CA ASN A 36 -18.17 -10.23 45.01
C ASN A 36 -17.77 -8.74 45.08
N VAL A 37 -17.85 -8.04 43.94
CA VAL A 37 -17.54 -6.61 43.82
C VAL A 37 -18.82 -5.79 44.11
N THR A 38 -18.71 -4.72 44.89
CA THR A 38 -19.83 -3.79 45.15
C THR A 38 -19.81 -2.60 44.21
N GLU A 39 -20.97 -1.98 43.99
CA GLU A 39 -21.08 -0.76 43.19
C GLU A 39 -20.54 0.49 43.90
N ARG A 40 -20.22 0.40 45.20
CA ARG A 40 -19.62 1.51 45.95
C ARG A 40 -18.14 1.64 45.63
N SER A 41 -17.76 2.79 45.09
CA SER A 41 -16.37 3.25 44.96
C SER A 41 -15.96 4.11 46.17
N LYS A 42 -14.65 4.22 46.43
CA LYS A 42 -14.13 5.17 47.42
C LYS A 42 -14.23 6.59 46.86
N GLU A 43 -15.23 7.34 47.31
CA GLU A 43 -15.36 8.77 46.99
C GLU A 43 -14.17 9.53 47.57
N VAL A 44 -13.35 10.14 46.69
CA VAL A 44 -12.27 11.04 47.10
C VAL A 44 -12.88 12.39 47.41
N ILE A 45 -13.36 12.54 48.65
CA ILE A 45 -13.84 13.82 49.19
C ILE A 45 -12.63 14.75 49.31
N ASN A 46 -12.42 15.58 48.29
CA ASN A 46 -11.41 16.63 48.29
C ASN A 46 -11.99 17.90 48.93
N THR A 47 -12.24 17.83 50.23
CA THR A 47 -12.57 18.99 51.06
C THR A 47 -11.29 19.71 51.53
N GLU A 48 -11.45 21.00 51.75
CA GLU A 48 -10.48 21.98 52.27
C GLU A 48 -9.64 22.74 51.23
N ASP A 49 -9.94 24.04 51.25
CA ASP A 49 -9.42 25.14 50.46
C ASP A 49 -7.90 25.30 50.51
N ILE A 50 -7.37 25.98 49.49
CA ILE A 50 -5.97 26.40 49.43
C ILE A 50 -5.76 27.56 50.43
N PRO A 51 -4.85 27.39 51.40
CA PRO A 51 -3.75 28.35 51.46
C PRO A 51 -2.37 27.69 51.59
N ASN A 52 -1.39 28.38 51.00
CA ASN A 52 0.03 28.00 50.93
C ASN A 52 0.64 27.49 52.26
N THR A 53 1.36 26.37 52.23
CA THR A 53 2.85 26.32 52.35
C THR A 53 3.41 24.89 52.46
N LYS A 54 4.70 24.73 52.15
CA LYS A 54 5.55 23.53 52.37
C LYS A 54 5.15 22.26 51.59
N ILE A 55 5.76 22.12 50.42
CA ILE A 55 5.89 20.85 49.69
C ILE A 55 6.55 19.80 50.61
N LYS A 56 5.78 18.79 51.04
CA LYS A 56 6.32 17.51 51.51
C LYS A 56 6.12 16.46 50.43
N ALA A 57 7.11 15.59 50.27
CA ALA A 57 7.30 14.75 49.10
C ALA A 57 6.06 13.92 48.69
N ILE A 58 5.59 14.12 47.46
CA ILE A 58 4.65 13.19 46.82
C ILE A 58 5.36 11.86 46.61
N ASN A 59 4.81 10.81 47.20
CA ASN A 59 5.41 9.49 47.26
C ASN A 59 5.58 8.82 45.88
N ARG A 60 6.44 7.79 45.85
CA ARG A 60 7.04 7.18 44.65
C ARG A 60 6.06 6.58 43.60
N GLY A 61 4.75 6.59 43.84
CA GLY A 61 3.72 6.09 42.91
C GLY A 61 3.62 6.86 41.59
N LEU A 62 3.84 8.18 41.58
CA LEU A 62 3.74 8.99 40.36
C LEU A 62 4.77 8.60 39.28
N LYS A 63 5.91 8.01 39.69
CA LYS A 63 6.93 7.48 38.76
C LYS A 63 6.46 6.23 38.02
N ARG A 64 5.55 5.41 38.58
CA ARG A 64 4.96 4.26 37.86
C ARG A 64 3.91 4.71 36.85
N LYS A 65 2.99 5.62 37.21
CA LYS A 65 2.03 6.20 36.26
C LYS A 65 2.74 6.92 35.09
N LYS A 66 3.77 7.74 35.36
CA LYS A 66 4.59 8.37 34.30
C LYS A 66 5.30 7.39 33.36
N LYS A 67 5.66 6.17 33.81
CA LYS A 67 6.24 5.15 32.93
C LYS A 67 5.19 4.59 31.95
N LEU A 68 3.97 4.32 32.41
CA LEU A 68 2.87 3.86 31.55
C LEU A 68 2.44 4.93 30.53
N GLU A 69 2.47 6.21 30.91
CA GLU A 69 2.15 7.32 29.99
C GLU A 69 3.21 7.54 28.90
N LYS A 70 4.50 7.31 29.20
CA LYS A 70 5.61 7.54 28.25
C LYS A 70 5.66 6.51 27.13
N GLY A 71 5.16 5.29 27.36
CA GLY A 71 5.35 4.17 26.45
C GLY A 71 6.74 3.53 26.59
N TRP A 72 7.05 2.59 25.69
CA TRP A 72 8.41 2.06 25.52
C TRP A 72 9.19 2.91 24.52
N ASP A 73 10.52 2.87 24.61
CA ASP A 73 11.36 3.46 23.57
C ASP A 73 11.45 2.45 22.41
N TRP A 74 11.10 2.87 21.18
CA TRP A 74 10.97 2.00 19.99
C TRP A 74 11.50 2.68 18.73
N TYR A 75 11.84 1.90 17.70
CA TYR A 75 12.39 2.36 16.42
C TYR A 75 11.38 2.24 15.27
N VAL A 76 11.44 3.15 14.29
CA VAL A 76 10.55 3.17 13.11
C VAL A 76 10.49 1.82 12.39
N CYS A 77 11.60 1.09 12.34
CA CYS A 77 11.67 -0.24 11.74
C CYS A 77 10.73 -1.25 12.44
N GLU A 78 10.59 -1.20 13.76
CA GLU A 78 9.70 -2.07 14.54
C GLU A 78 8.22 -1.81 14.20
N GLY A 79 7.86 -0.56 13.90
CA GLY A 79 6.51 -0.23 13.44
C GLY A 79 6.19 -0.77 12.05
N PHE A 80 7.16 -0.74 11.13
CA PHE A 80 6.98 -1.40 9.83
C PHE A 80 6.95 -2.92 9.96
N GLN A 81 7.74 -3.50 10.87
CA GLN A 81 7.68 -4.93 11.20
C GLN A 81 6.29 -5.32 11.75
N TYR A 82 5.67 -4.49 12.57
CA TYR A 82 4.32 -4.73 13.07
C TYR A 82 3.26 -4.65 11.96
N ILE A 83 3.34 -3.66 11.07
CA ILE A 83 2.46 -3.59 9.89
C ILE A 83 2.62 -4.83 9.00
N LEU A 84 3.85 -5.23 8.70
CA LEU A 84 4.17 -6.43 7.91
C LEU A 84 3.62 -7.71 8.55
N TYR A 85 3.72 -7.83 9.88
CA TYR A 85 3.17 -8.95 10.62
C TYR A 85 1.64 -9.04 10.45
N GLN A 86 0.93 -7.91 10.63
CA GLN A 86 -0.53 -7.86 10.50
C GLN A 86 -0.98 -8.11 9.05
N GLN A 87 -0.23 -7.59 8.06
CA GLN A 87 -0.47 -7.88 6.63
C GLN A 87 -0.25 -9.36 6.30
N ALA A 88 0.74 -10.01 6.92
CA ALA A 88 1.01 -11.44 6.73
C ALA A 88 -0.06 -12.34 7.38
N GLU A 89 -0.53 -12.03 8.59
CA GLU A 89 -1.65 -12.78 9.19
C GLU A 89 -2.95 -12.58 8.42
N ALA A 90 -3.20 -11.38 7.86
CA ALA A 90 -4.32 -11.15 6.96
C ALA A 90 -4.23 -12.01 5.68
N LEU A 91 -3.07 -12.08 5.03
CA LEU A 91 -2.85 -12.96 3.89
C LEU A 91 -3.06 -14.44 4.23
N LYS A 92 -2.57 -14.89 5.39
CA LYS A 92 -2.83 -16.25 5.90
C LYS A 92 -4.33 -16.52 6.12
N SER A 93 -5.09 -15.54 6.62
CA SER A 93 -6.54 -15.66 6.75
C SER A 93 -7.28 -15.69 5.40
N LEU A 94 -6.64 -15.18 4.34
CA LEU A 94 -7.10 -15.27 2.94
C LEU A 94 -6.69 -16.59 2.26
N GLY A 95 -6.08 -17.55 2.99
CA GLY A 95 -5.73 -18.88 2.50
C GLY A 95 -4.29 -19.06 2.00
N VAL A 96 -3.43 -18.05 2.16
CA VAL A 96 -2.00 -18.13 1.81
C VAL A 96 -1.23 -19.00 2.81
N GLY A 97 -0.27 -19.79 2.33
CA GLY A 97 0.53 -20.70 3.17
C GLY A 97 1.33 -19.97 4.27
N PRO A 98 1.43 -20.50 5.50
CA PRO A 98 2.21 -19.87 6.58
C PRO A 98 3.71 -19.77 6.26
N GLU A 99 4.21 -20.56 5.30
CA GLU A 99 5.57 -20.53 4.78
C GLU A 99 5.90 -19.18 4.14
N LEU A 100 4.91 -18.48 3.55
CA LEU A 100 5.12 -17.15 2.98
C LEU A 100 5.60 -16.15 4.05
N LYS A 101 4.99 -16.19 5.24
CA LYS A 101 5.40 -15.34 6.37
C LYS A 101 6.78 -15.76 6.89
N ASN A 102 6.93 -17.05 7.20
CA ASN A 102 8.05 -17.55 8.00
C ASN A 102 9.34 -17.71 7.18
N GLU A 103 9.26 -18.15 5.93
CA GLU A 103 10.43 -18.48 5.10
C GLU A 103 10.81 -17.37 4.11
N VAL A 104 9.85 -16.56 3.67
CA VAL A 104 10.05 -15.61 2.58
C VAL A 104 10.00 -14.18 3.08
N LEU A 105 8.85 -13.74 3.61
CA LEU A 105 8.67 -12.36 4.07
C LEU A 105 9.65 -12.01 5.20
N HIS A 106 9.84 -12.91 6.17
CA HIS A 106 10.83 -12.72 7.23
C HIS A 106 12.26 -12.54 6.66
N ASN A 107 12.65 -13.37 5.69
CA ASN A 107 13.98 -13.30 5.08
C ASN A 107 14.16 -12.04 4.22
N PHE A 108 13.14 -11.62 3.47
CA PHE A 108 13.17 -10.35 2.72
C PHE A 108 13.22 -9.15 3.67
N TRP A 109 12.49 -9.16 4.78
CA TRP A 109 12.52 -8.11 5.80
C TRP A 109 13.87 -8.05 6.53
N LYS A 110 14.43 -9.20 6.93
CA LYS A 110 15.77 -9.27 7.52
C LYS A 110 16.84 -8.71 6.58
N ARG A 111 16.80 -9.09 5.29
CA ARG A 111 17.69 -8.57 4.25
C ARG A 111 17.49 -7.07 3.99
N TYR A 112 16.26 -6.58 4.11
CA TYR A 112 15.97 -5.14 4.08
C TYR A 112 16.66 -4.40 5.22
N LEU A 113 16.52 -4.88 6.47
CA LEU A 113 17.13 -4.27 7.65
C LEU A 113 18.66 -4.25 7.57
N GLN A 114 19.26 -5.32 7.04
CA GLN A 114 20.70 -5.41 6.77
C GLN A 114 21.17 -4.36 5.76
N LYS A 115 20.58 -4.33 4.55
CA LYS A 115 21.02 -3.42 3.48
C LYS A 115 20.69 -1.95 3.75
N SER A 116 19.65 -1.67 4.54
CA SER A 116 19.32 -0.33 5.03
C SER A 116 20.09 0.08 6.30
N LYS A 117 20.97 -0.78 6.81
CA LYS A 117 21.76 -0.59 8.03
C LYS A 117 20.92 -0.25 9.28
N GLN A 118 19.68 -0.72 9.35
CA GLN A 118 18.79 -0.53 10.49
C GLN A 118 18.96 -1.62 11.56
N ALA A 119 19.35 -2.84 11.15
CA ALA A 119 19.71 -3.93 12.08
C ALA A 119 20.62 -4.97 11.39
N TYR A 120 21.16 -5.92 12.16
CA TYR A 120 21.93 -7.08 11.66
C TYR A 120 23.15 -6.74 10.78
N CYS A 121 23.83 -5.63 11.07
CA CYS A 121 25.04 -5.17 10.39
C CYS A 121 26.06 -4.63 11.42
N GLU A 122 27.33 -4.55 11.04
CA GLU A 122 28.44 -4.12 11.92
C GLU A 122 28.36 -2.63 12.28
N ASN A 123 27.96 -1.80 11.33
CA ASN A 123 27.84 -0.35 11.47
C ASN A 123 26.39 0.09 11.19
N PRO A 124 25.45 -0.20 12.10
CA PRO A 124 24.07 0.27 12.00
C PRO A 124 24.00 1.80 12.12
N ILE A 125 22.94 2.40 11.60
CA ILE A 125 22.67 3.84 11.68
C ILE A 125 22.18 4.18 13.10
N TYR A 126 23.06 4.05 14.09
CA TYR A 126 22.82 4.65 15.40
C TYR A 126 23.01 6.16 15.31
N ILE A 127 21.93 6.85 15.65
CA ILE A 127 21.82 8.31 15.77
C ILE A 127 23.12 8.87 16.38
N THR A 128 23.73 9.84 15.71
CA THR A 128 24.95 10.52 16.15
C THR A 128 24.83 10.86 17.62
N ARG A 129 25.61 10.18 18.47
CA ARG A 129 25.60 10.32 19.93
C ARG A 129 25.74 11.81 20.25
N LYS A 130 24.63 12.49 20.56
CA LYS A 130 24.65 13.86 21.08
C LYS A 130 25.59 13.84 22.27
N LYS A 131 26.70 14.58 22.15
CA LYS A 131 27.78 14.55 23.13
C LYS A 131 27.17 14.75 24.52
N ALA A 132 27.29 13.73 25.36
CA ALA A 132 27.25 13.91 26.79
C ALA A 132 28.52 14.67 27.15
N THR A 133 28.52 16.00 26.96
CA THR A 133 29.53 16.88 27.54
C THR A 133 29.23 17.01 29.04
N VAL A 134 29.35 15.89 29.75
CA VAL A 134 29.43 15.87 31.20
C VAL A 134 30.91 15.72 31.52
N LEU A 135 31.47 16.83 31.96
CA LEU A 135 32.77 17.02 32.59
C LEU A 135 33.52 15.72 32.98
N GLU A 136 34.40 15.24 32.10
CA GLU A 136 35.55 14.41 32.49
C GLU A 136 36.81 15.24 32.34
N ASP A 137 37.13 15.97 33.41
CA ASP A 137 38.46 16.52 33.61
C ASP A 137 39.40 15.38 34.05
N ASN A 138 40.39 15.10 33.19
CA ASN A 138 41.69 14.52 33.52
C ASN A 138 41.73 13.17 34.29
N LEU A 139 42.08 12.10 33.57
CA LEU A 139 43.25 11.30 33.93
C LEU A 139 43.93 10.73 32.68
N SER A 140 45.21 10.38 32.77
CA SER A 140 46.15 10.41 31.63
C SER A 140 46.81 9.06 31.29
N HIS A 141 47.39 9.01 30.08
CA HIS A 141 48.36 8.04 29.55
C HIS A 141 47.95 6.55 29.43
N SER A 142 47.88 6.04 28.19
CA SER A 142 49.08 5.47 27.56
C SER A 142 48.84 5.02 26.12
N ASP A 143 49.68 5.55 25.24
CA ASP A 143 50.16 5.05 23.96
C ASP A 143 49.93 3.57 23.60
N TRP A 144 49.38 3.32 22.41
CA TRP A 144 50.24 2.75 21.36
C TRP A 144 49.80 3.12 19.93
N SER A 145 50.80 3.39 19.12
CA SER A 145 50.74 3.93 17.76
C SER A 145 50.63 2.85 16.69
N SER A 146 49.85 3.09 15.63
CA SER A 146 50.14 2.63 14.27
C SER A 146 49.34 3.42 13.22
N GLU A 147 49.96 4.50 12.75
CA GLU A 147 49.75 5.15 11.45
C GLU A 147 51.17 5.30 10.83
N PRO A 148 51.37 5.72 9.56
CA PRO A 148 50.39 5.98 8.49
C PRO A 148 50.78 5.35 7.14
N GLU A 149 49.94 5.53 6.11
CA GLU A 149 50.44 5.90 4.77
C GLU A 149 49.62 7.05 4.19
N LEU A 150 50.32 8.03 3.62
CA LEU A 150 49.83 9.33 3.17
C LEU A 150 49.66 9.39 1.64
N LEU A 151 49.28 10.59 1.16
CA LEU A 151 49.37 11.18 -0.19
C LEU A 151 48.00 11.36 -0.88
N SER A 152 47.64 12.55 -1.38
CA SER A 152 48.30 13.88 -1.29
C SER A 152 47.33 15.01 -1.71
N ASP A 153 47.61 16.24 -1.25
CA ASP A 153 46.93 17.50 -1.65
C ASP A 153 46.89 17.74 -3.17
N VAL A 154 45.85 18.47 -3.64
CA VAL A 154 46.02 19.68 -4.49
C VAL A 154 44.88 20.69 -4.26
N GLY A 155 45.24 21.86 -3.72
CA GLY A 155 44.82 23.22 -4.12
C GLY A 155 43.39 23.53 -4.58
N CYS A 156 42.70 24.36 -3.79
CA CYS A 156 41.64 25.24 -4.27
C CYS A 156 42.23 26.59 -4.74
N PRO A 157 41.71 27.21 -5.81
CA PRO A 157 41.77 28.66 -5.96
C PRO A 157 40.39 29.31 -6.19
N SER A 158 40.19 30.46 -5.55
CA SER A 158 39.04 31.35 -5.70
C SER A 158 39.27 32.45 -6.74
N PHE A 159 38.30 32.72 -7.62
CA PHE A 159 38.12 34.03 -8.29
C PHE A 159 36.65 34.14 -8.78
N VAL A 160 35.78 35.01 -8.25
CA VAL A 160 35.47 36.45 -8.51
C VAL A 160 35.15 36.87 -9.97
N GLU A 161 34.14 37.76 -10.09
CA GLU A 161 33.70 38.59 -11.25
C GLU A 161 33.06 37.90 -12.48
N SER A 162 32.21 38.55 -13.31
CA SER A 162 31.23 39.67 -13.15
C SER A 162 30.42 39.84 -14.47
N GLY A 163 29.33 40.65 -14.47
CA GLY A 163 28.56 41.08 -15.68
C GLY A 163 27.26 40.30 -15.96
N ALA A 164 26.06 40.89 -15.79
CA ALA A 164 25.31 41.71 -16.77
C ALA A 164 24.64 40.84 -17.87
N GLU A 165 23.36 40.94 -18.28
CA GLU A 165 22.22 41.83 -17.97
C GLU A 165 20.89 41.13 -18.45
N SER A 166 19.65 41.55 -18.21
CA SER A 166 19.07 42.72 -17.50
C SER A 166 17.73 42.44 -16.77
N GLN A 167 16.56 42.87 -17.30
CA GLN A 167 15.27 43.04 -16.61
C GLN A 167 14.03 42.86 -17.52
N SER A 168 12.89 42.48 -16.92
CA SER A 168 11.60 43.17 -17.15
C SER A 168 10.66 42.98 -15.94
N ASP A 169 10.35 44.07 -15.23
CA ASP A 169 9.43 44.10 -14.07
C ASP A 169 7.94 43.85 -14.46
N THR A 170 6.97 43.72 -13.56
CA THR A 170 6.26 44.89 -12.98
C THR A 170 5.28 44.50 -11.84
N TYR A 171 5.58 44.94 -10.60
CA TYR A 171 4.67 45.34 -9.49
C TYR A 171 3.82 44.26 -8.74
N SER A 172 3.55 44.36 -7.43
CA SER A 172 3.83 45.43 -6.44
C SER A 172 3.79 44.98 -4.96
N GLN A 173 4.71 45.52 -4.12
CA GLN A 173 4.59 45.97 -2.70
C GLN A 173 4.04 45.01 -1.61
N LYS A 174 4.52 44.94 -0.34
CA LYS A 174 5.43 45.70 0.57
C LYS A 174 5.63 44.85 1.88
N PRO A 175 6.35 45.26 2.95
CA PRO A 175 7.78 45.60 3.09
C PRO A 175 8.52 44.76 4.20
N PHE A 176 9.85 44.93 4.32
CA PHE A 176 10.72 44.53 5.46
C PHE A 176 11.16 45.83 6.23
N PRO A 177 11.98 45.87 7.34
CA PRO A 177 12.86 44.83 7.91
C PRO A 177 13.11 44.73 9.46
N LEU A 178 13.73 43.61 9.84
CA LEU A 178 14.74 43.31 10.90
C LEU A 178 14.72 43.88 12.36
N SER A 179 14.87 42.90 13.28
CA SER A 179 15.83 42.81 14.41
C SER A 179 15.57 43.50 15.76
N SER A 180 15.38 42.67 16.80
CA SER A 180 16.13 42.80 18.06
C SER A 180 16.29 41.43 18.75
N ARG A 181 17.38 41.24 19.50
CA ARG A 181 17.71 39.98 20.19
C ARG A 181 16.86 39.77 21.44
N ALA A 182 16.33 38.56 21.61
CA ALA A 182 16.03 37.99 22.93
C ALA A 182 16.54 36.54 22.97
N SER A 183 17.60 36.31 23.73
CA SER A 183 18.17 34.98 23.97
C SER A 183 17.27 34.16 24.90
N GLN A 184 17.45 32.83 24.90
CA GLN A 184 16.85 31.85 25.83
C GLN A 184 15.38 31.43 25.55
N SER A 185 15.18 30.63 24.49
CA SER A 185 14.12 29.59 24.47
C SER A 185 14.41 28.44 23.48
N GLU A 186 15.67 28.00 23.38
CA GLU A 186 16.07 26.93 22.43
C GLU A 186 15.68 25.50 22.89
N MET A 187 14.87 25.37 23.95
CA MET A 187 14.34 24.08 24.43
C MET A 187 12.84 23.87 24.13
N ALA A 188 12.16 24.84 23.52
CA ALA A 188 10.68 24.84 23.45
C ALA A 188 10.07 24.49 22.08
N SER A 189 10.86 24.01 21.10
CA SER A 189 10.36 23.57 19.78
C SER A 189 10.93 22.22 19.32
N SER A 190 11.36 21.38 20.28
CA SER A 190 11.77 20.00 20.01
C SER A 190 10.69 19.27 19.20
N VAL A 191 11.07 18.85 18.00
CA VAL A 191 10.22 18.11 17.06
C VAL A 191 10.11 16.66 17.53
N CYS A 192 9.37 16.43 18.61
CA CYS A 192 9.31 15.12 19.26
C CYS A 192 8.55 14.10 18.38
N SER A 193 9.21 12.99 18.05
CA SER A 193 8.55 11.74 17.66
C SER A 193 8.29 10.87 18.89
N GLY A 194 7.40 9.89 18.76
CA GLY A 194 7.26 8.79 19.71
C GLY A 194 8.31 7.70 19.52
N SER A 195 8.73 7.45 18.28
CA SER A 195 9.94 6.65 18.00
C SER A 195 11.24 7.39 18.31
N LEU A 196 12.30 6.64 18.61
CA LEU A 196 13.64 7.16 18.88
C LEU A 196 14.29 7.83 17.66
N ASP A 197 14.04 7.29 16.47
CA ASP A 197 14.68 7.66 15.19
C ASP A 197 13.72 8.37 14.21
N GLY A 198 12.47 8.64 14.59
CA GLY A 198 11.46 9.19 13.68
C GLY A 198 11.80 10.55 13.05
N VAL A 199 12.68 11.33 13.68
CA VAL A 199 13.17 12.61 13.15
C VAL A 199 14.24 12.37 12.09
N GLU A 200 15.25 11.57 12.42
CA GLU A 200 16.36 11.16 11.55
C GLU A 200 15.83 10.40 10.34
N TYR A 201 15.00 9.38 10.57
CA TYR A 201 14.30 8.62 9.54
C TYR A 201 13.50 9.54 8.61
N SER A 202 12.79 10.53 9.15
CA SER A 202 12.07 11.53 8.34
C SER A 202 12.98 12.39 7.47
N GLN A 203 14.17 12.74 7.96
CA GLN A 203 15.13 13.62 7.29
C GLN A 203 16.09 12.88 6.34
N GLN A 204 16.24 11.55 6.48
CA GLN A 204 17.14 10.74 5.67
C GLN A 204 16.81 10.87 4.17
N LYS A 205 17.75 11.47 3.43
CA LYS A 205 17.75 11.67 1.96
C LYS A 205 18.95 10.98 1.31
N GLU A 206 19.46 9.93 1.95
CA GLU A 206 20.70 9.27 1.57
C GLU A 206 20.59 8.67 0.16
N LYS A 207 21.56 8.97 -0.71
CA LYS A 207 21.53 8.50 -2.09
C LYS A 207 21.80 6.99 -2.11
N GLY A 208 20.83 6.21 -2.59
CA GLY A 208 20.93 4.76 -2.74
C GLY A 208 20.17 3.94 -1.68
N THR A 209 19.65 4.55 -0.61
CA THR A 209 18.83 3.83 0.38
C THR A 209 17.35 3.82 -0.01
N VAL A 210 16.72 2.65 -0.05
CA VAL A 210 15.25 2.56 -0.17
C VAL A 210 14.62 2.66 1.20
N LYS A 211 14.05 3.82 1.52
CA LYS A 211 13.34 4.07 2.78
C LYS A 211 11.98 3.35 2.82
N MET A 212 11.70 2.58 3.87
CA MET A 212 10.42 1.88 4.05
C MET A 212 9.25 2.85 4.25
N SER A 213 8.08 2.45 3.78
CA SER A 213 6.80 3.15 3.92
C SER A 213 5.66 2.14 3.84
N VAL A 214 4.44 2.48 4.26
CA VAL A 214 3.29 1.56 4.22
C VAL A 214 2.98 1.02 2.80
N PRO A 215 3.07 1.81 1.71
CA PRO A 215 3.06 1.27 0.34
C PRO A 215 4.16 0.23 0.06
N ARG A 216 5.34 0.38 0.67
CA ARG A 216 6.46 -0.56 0.52
C ARG A 216 6.30 -1.81 1.39
N THR A 217 5.57 -1.79 2.50
CA THR A 217 5.23 -3.03 3.23
C THR A 217 4.30 -3.91 2.39
N LEU A 218 3.28 -3.31 1.76
CA LEU A 218 2.38 -4.01 0.84
C LEU A 218 3.13 -4.54 -0.40
N ALA A 219 4.07 -3.77 -0.96
CA ALA A 219 4.93 -4.24 -2.05
C ALA A 219 5.85 -5.42 -1.62
N LEU A 220 6.34 -5.45 -0.38
CA LEU A 220 7.12 -6.57 0.17
C LEU A 220 6.26 -7.84 0.34
N CYS A 221 4.98 -7.67 0.72
CA CYS A 221 4.00 -8.75 0.75
C CYS A 221 3.73 -9.29 -0.66
N TYR A 222 3.50 -8.42 -1.66
CA TYR A 222 3.34 -8.85 -3.07
C TYR A 222 4.58 -9.56 -3.61
N LEU A 223 5.78 -9.06 -3.31
CA LEU A 223 7.04 -9.70 -3.65
C LEU A 223 7.16 -11.12 -3.06
N SER A 224 6.61 -11.33 -1.86
CA SER A 224 6.58 -12.64 -1.21
C SER A 224 5.57 -13.60 -1.85
N LEU A 225 4.39 -13.09 -2.26
CA LEU A 225 3.38 -13.82 -3.02
C LEU A 225 3.96 -14.30 -4.37
N LEU A 226 4.66 -13.42 -5.10
CA LEU A 226 5.35 -13.76 -6.35
C LEU A 226 6.41 -14.84 -6.16
N TRP A 227 7.21 -14.77 -5.08
CA TRP A 227 8.26 -15.76 -4.82
C TRP A 227 7.68 -17.16 -4.55
N LYS A 228 6.58 -17.25 -3.81
CA LYS A 228 5.86 -18.52 -3.58
C LYS A 228 4.95 -18.94 -4.76
N ARG A 229 4.73 -18.06 -5.75
CA ARG A 229 3.81 -18.24 -6.89
C ARG A 229 2.34 -18.48 -6.45
N GLU A 230 1.96 -17.73 -5.42
CA GLU A 230 0.63 -17.75 -4.79
C GLU A 230 -0.48 -17.21 -5.73
N THR A 231 -1.73 -17.53 -5.40
CA THR A 231 -2.90 -17.27 -6.26
C THR A 231 -3.37 -15.81 -6.32
N ILE A 232 -2.98 -15.00 -5.33
CA ILE A 232 -3.42 -13.61 -5.16
C ILE A 232 -2.61 -12.70 -6.10
N THR A 233 -3.26 -12.12 -7.12
CA THR A 233 -2.61 -11.15 -8.02
C THR A 233 -2.43 -9.78 -7.35
N LEU A 234 -1.72 -8.85 -8.02
CA LEU A 234 -1.61 -7.48 -7.51
C LEU A 234 -2.99 -6.80 -7.41
N SER A 235 -3.84 -6.92 -8.43
CA SER A 235 -5.21 -6.41 -8.37
C SER A 235 -6.04 -7.03 -7.25
N ASP A 236 -5.91 -8.33 -6.97
CA ASP A 236 -6.59 -8.98 -5.83
C ASP A 236 -6.08 -8.39 -4.49
N LEU A 237 -4.76 -8.25 -4.33
CA LEU A 237 -4.14 -7.68 -3.14
C LEU A 237 -4.60 -6.24 -2.86
N LEU A 238 -4.72 -5.42 -3.91
CA LEU A 238 -5.20 -4.04 -3.76
C LEU A 238 -6.70 -3.99 -3.44
N ARG A 239 -7.52 -4.85 -4.07
CA ARG A 239 -8.94 -4.99 -3.73
C ARG A 239 -9.12 -5.37 -2.26
N PHE A 240 -8.37 -6.34 -1.76
CA PHE A 240 -8.45 -6.76 -0.35
C PHE A 240 -7.99 -5.67 0.64
N VAL A 241 -7.23 -4.66 0.18
CA VAL A 241 -6.99 -3.43 0.96
C VAL A 241 -8.18 -2.47 0.91
N GLU A 242 -8.82 -2.26 -0.25
CA GLU A 242 -10.04 -1.44 -0.36
C GLU A 242 -11.23 -2.02 0.45
N GLU A 243 -11.28 -3.35 0.59
CA GLU A 243 -12.33 -4.11 1.30
C GLU A 243 -12.05 -4.28 2.82
N ASP A 244 -11.03 -3.62 3.36
CA ASP A 244 -10.58 -3.72 4.75
C ASP A 244 -10.33 -5.17 5.24
N HIS A 245 -9.86 -6.05 4.34
CA HIS A 245 -9.37 -7.40 4.65
C HIS A 245 -7.87 -7.39 4.99
N ILE A 246 -7.09 -6.52 4.35
CA ILE A 246 -5.64 -6.38 4.60
C ILE A 246 -5.37 -4.99 5.22
N PRO A 247 -4.74 -4.92 6.41
CA PRO A 247 -4.52 -3.65 7.10
C PRO A 247 -3.50 -2.79 6.35
N TYR A 248 -3.92 -1.58 5.97
CA TYR A 248 -3.10 -0.62 5.21
C TYR A 248 -3.41 0.82 5.61
N VAL A 249 -4.64 1.29 5.35
CA VAL A 249 -5.10 2.59 5.85
C VAL A 249 -5.18 2.51 7.37
N ASN A 250 -4.57 3.48 8.06
CA ASN A 250 -4.51 3.51 9.52
C ASN A 250 -4.02 2.19 10.18
N ALA A 251 -3.17 1.40 9.51
CA ALA A 251 -2.68 0.11 10.03
C ALA A 251 -2.04 0.23 11.43
N PHE A 252 -1.43 1.39 11.71
CA PHE A 252 -0.83 1.77 12.99
C PHE A 252 -1.79 1.72 14.19
N GLN A 253 -3.12 1.69 13.98
CA GLN A 253 -4.09 1.58 15.09
C GLN A 253 -3.96 0.28 15.87
N HIS A 254 -3.49 -0.78 15.21
CA HIS A 254 -3.26 -2.09 15.83
C HIS A 254 -1.99 -2.14 16.66
N PHE A 255 -1.16 -1.08 16.67
CA PHE A 255 0.08 -1.07 17.45
C PHE A 255 -0.22 -1.25 18.95
N PRO A 256 0.68 -1.93 19.69
CA PRO A 256 0.54 -2.13 21.12
C PRO A 256 0.52 -0.79 21.86
N GLU A 257 -0.15 -0.73 23.01
CA GLU A 257 -0.38 0.56 23.68
C GLU A 257 0.93 1.24 24.11
N GLU A 258 1.96 0.47 24.39
CA GLU A 258 3.30 0.91 24.75
C GLU A 258 3.97 1.72 23.62
N MET A 259 3.58 1.48 22.38
CA MET A 259 4.17 2.05 21.18
C MET A 259 3.45 3.34 20.77
N LYS A 260 3.69 4.42 21.54
CA LYS A 260 3.03 5.72 21.32
C LYS A 260 3.53 6.39 20.03
N LEU A 261 2.60 6.86 19.21
CA LEU A 261 2.84 7.54 17.93
C LEU A 261 2.47 9.02 18.02
N TYR A 262 3.40 9.91 17.70
CA TYR A 262 3.11 11.35 17.55
C TYR A 262 4.18 12.07 16.71
N GLY A 263 3.91 13.32 16.35
CA GLY A 263 4.89 14.18 15.67
C GLY A 263 5.27 13.69 14.28
N ARG A 264 6.52 13.26 14.12
CA ARG A 264 7.03 12.80 12.80
C ARG A 264 6.50 11.42 12.43
N ASP A 265 6.24 10.55 13.41
CA ASP A 265 5.67 9.21 13.18
C ASP A 265 4.36 9.27 12.38
N LYS A 266 3.55 10.30 12.62
CA LYS A 266 2.32 10.53 11.87
C LYS A 266 2.56 10.61 10.36
N ARG A 267 3.66 11.24 9.92
CA ARG A 267 4.02 11.36 8.50
C ARG A 267 4.71 10.11 7.94
N ILE A 268 5.10 9.17 8.80
CA ILE A 268 5.76 7.91 8.44
C ILE A 268 4.71 6.80 8.25
N PHE A 269 3.72 6.73 9.14
CA PHE A 269 2.76 5.63 9.23
C PHE A 269 1.32 5.97 8.82
N ALA A 270 0.90 7.24 8.81
CA ALA A 270 -0.43 7.59 8.31
C ALA A 270 -0.46 7.56 6.78
N VAL A 271 -1.51 6.94 6.23
CA VAL A 271 -1.80 6.89 4.80
C VAL A 271 -3.21 7.41 4.61
N GLU A 272 -3.38 8.40 3.74
CA GLU A 272 -4.65 9.09 3.48
C GLU A 272 -5.17 8.79 2.06
N SER A 273 -4.76 7.65 1.47
CA SER A 273 -5.21 7.13 0.18
C SER A 273 -5.19 5.61 0.15
N TRP A 274 -5.98 4.99 -0.72
CA TRP A 274 -5.82 3.58 -1.09
C TRP A 274 -4.54 3.38 -1.94
N PRO A 275 -4.00 2.15 -2.02
CA PRO A 275 -2.84 1.85 -2.86
C PRO A 275 -3.17 1.97 -4.36
N ASP A 276 -2.23 2.51 -5.15
CA ASP A 276 -2.32 2.56 -6.61
C ASP A 276 -1.51 1.42 -7.24
N TYR A 277 -2.05 0.79 -8.29
CA TYR A 277 -1.43 -0.36 -8.94
C TYR A 277 -0.02 -0.05 -9.47
N GLU A 278 0.16 1.06 -10.18
CA GLU A 278 1.46 1.42 -10.76
C GLU A 278 2.48 1.76 -9.66
N ASP A 279 2.03 2.42 -8.59
CA ASP A 279 2.87 2.79 -7.47
C ASP A 279 3.37 1.58 -6.67
N ILE A 280 2.49 0.62 -6.35
CA ILE A 280 2.89 -0.63 -5.66
C ILE A 280 3.73 -1.51 -6.57
N HIS A 281 3.38 -1.64 -7.86
CA HIS A 281 4.17 -2.38 -8.85
C HIS A 281 5.59 -1.80 -8.99
N LYS A 282 5.72 -0.47 -9.09
CA LYS A 282 7.02 0.22 -9.14
C LYS A 282 7.81 -0.01 -7.86
N LYS A 283 7.18 0.11 -6.69
CA LYS A 283 7.81 -0.15 -5.39
C LYS A 283 8.27 -1.60 -5.23
N THR A 284 7.56 -2.55 -5.81
CA THR A 284 7.94 -3.98 -5.83
C THR A 284 9.28 -4.17 -6.55
N ILE A 285 9.46 -3.53 -7.72
CA ILE A 285 10.74 -3.53 -8.45
C ILE A 285 11.83 -2.82 -7.65
N GLU A 286 11.55 -1.61 -7.14
CA GLU A 286 12.52 -0.82 -6.35
C GLU A 286 13.06 -1.62 -5.14
N ILE A 287 12.20 -2.34 -4.43
CA ILE A 287 12.58 -3.19 -3.30
C ILE A 287 13.37 -4.41 -3.77
N ALA A 288 12.88 -5.14 -4.77
CA ALA A 288 13.53 -6.36 -5.25
C ALA A 288 14.97 -6.09 -5.74
N THR A 289 15.17 -5.00 -6.49
CA THR A 289 16.49 -4.54 -6.91
C THR A 289 17.30 -4.01 -5.73
N PHE A 290 16.73 -3.22 -4.80
CA PHE A 290 17.47 -2.77 -3.60
C PHE A 290 17.96 -3.92 -2.72
N LEU A 291 17.21 -5.03 -2.67
CA LEU A 291 17.60 -6.22 -1.92
C LEU A 291 18.67 -7.06 -2.65
N ASP A 292 18.93 -6.86 -3.94
CA ASP A 292 19.61 -7.80 -4.85
C ASP A 292 18.99 -9.20 -4.83
N LEU A 293 17.66 -9.30 -4.88
CA LEU A 293 17.01 -10.62 -4.97
C LEU A 293 17.40 -11.30 -6.30
N PRO A 294 17.68 -12.63 -6.28
CA PRO A 294 17.96 -13.37 -7.50
C PRO A 294 16.71 -13.44 -8.40
N ARG A 295 16.86 -13.96 -9.62
CA ARG A 295 15.73 -14.40 -10.44
C ARG A 295 14.79 -15.29 -9.63
N PHE A 296 13.50 -15.01 -9.74
CA PHE A 296 12.45 -15.71 -9.00
C PHE A 296 12.28 -17.14 -9.54
N PRO A 297 11.63 -18.03 -8.77
CA PRO A 297 11.26 -19.35 -9.29
C PRO A 297 10.43 -19.24 -10.56
N ASP A 298 10.68 -20.14 -11.51
CA ASP A 298 10.07 -20.10 -12.84
C ASP A 298 8.54 -20.19 -12.80
N ILE A 299 7.88 -19.41 -13.67
CA ILE A 299 6.41 -19.43 -13.85
C ILE A 299 6.07 -20.33 -15.04
N THR A 300 5.66 -21.54 -14.73
CA THR A 300 5.28 -22.62 -15.66
C THR A 300 3.77 -22.61 -15.97
N GLU A 301 3.29 -23.41 -16.95
CA GLU A 301 1.88 -23.41 -17.38
C GLU A 301 0.87 -23.80 -16.29
N ASP A 302 1.30 -24.51 -15.26
CA ASP A 302 0.53 -24.93 -14.06
C ASP A 302 0.49 -23.87 -12.94
N CYS A 303 1.35 -22.84 -13.00
CA CYS A 303 1.36 -21.77 -12.00
C CYS A 303 0.17 -20.82 -12.20
N TYR A 304 -0.53 -20.45 -11.11
CA TYR A 304 -1.71 -19.56 -11.16
C TYR A 304 -1.45 -18.20 -11.83
N LEU A 305 -0.22 -17.68 -11.79
CA LEU A 305 0.19 -16.44 -12.45
C LEU A 305 0.36 -16.57 -13.97
N HIS A 306 0.34 -17.79 -14.51
CA HIS A 306 0.46 -18.03 -15.95
C HIS A 306 -0.77 -17.50 -16.69
N PRO A 307 -0.60 -16.82 -17.85
CA PRO A 307 -1.72 -16.24 -18.58
C PRO A 307 -2.77 -17.27 -19.02
N ASN A 308 -2.43 -18.56 -19.17
CA ASN A 308 -3.44 -19.60 -19.43
C ASN A 308 -4.47 -19.66 -18.29
N ILE A 309 -4.03 -19.72 -17.02
CA ILE A 309 -4.93 -19.84 -15.86
C ILE A 309 -5.64 -18.50 -15.59
N LEU A 310 -4.91 -17.38 -15.65
CA LEU A 310 -5.50 -16.06 -15.45
C LEU A 310 -6.54 -15.70 -16.53
N CYS A 311 -6.33 -16.07 -17.79
CA CYS A 311 -7.36 -15.87 -18.82
C CYS A 311 -8.64 -16.65 -18.49
N MET A 312 -8.55 -17.87 -17.96
CA MET A 312 -9.74 -18.61 -17.51
C MET A 312 -10.44 -17.89 -16.35
N LYS A 313 -9.69 -17.49 -15.31
CA LYS A 313 -10.22 -16.70 -14.17
C LYS A 313 -11.01 -15.49 -14.68
N TYR A 314 -10.44 -14.70 -15.60
CA TYR A 314 -11.08 -13.48 -16.07
C TYR A 314 -12.22 -13.70 -17.08
N LEU A 315 -12.20 -14.77 -17.88
CA LEU A 315 -13.37 -15.17 -18.68
C LEU A 315 -14.56 -15.55 -17.78
N MET A 316 -14.30 -16.30 -16.71
CA MET A 316 -15.31 -16.64 -15.71
C MET A 316 -15.84 -15.39 -14.99
N GLU A 317 -14.94 -14.52 -14.51
CA GLU A 317 -15.27 -13.28 -13.82
C GLU A 317 -16.25 -12.38 -14.60
N VAL A 318 -16.02 -12.18 -15.90
CA VAL A 318 -16.86 -11.31 -16.73
C VAL A 318 -17.94 -12.05 -17.52
N ASN A 319 -18.34 -13.25 -17.08
CA ASN A 319 -19.43 -14.03 -17.67
C ASN A 319 -19.28 -14.22 -19.19
N LEU A 320 -18.07 -14.57 -19.64
CA LEU A 320 -17.78 -14.92 -21.03
C LEU A 320 -17.77 -16.44 -21.20
N PRO A 321 -18.03 -16.96 -22.44
CA PRO A 321 -17.92 -18.39 -22.73
C PRO A 321 -16.50 -18.91 -22.49
N ASP A 322 -16.40 -20.02 -21.77
CA ASP A 322 -15.16 -20.72 -21.43
C ASP A 322 -14.44 -21.28 -22.67
N GLU A 323 -15.16 -21.62 -23.74
CA GLU A 323 -14.59 -22.02 -25.03
C GLU A 323 -13.66 -20.94 -25.66
N MET A 324 -13.78 -19.66 -25.24
CA MET A 324 -12.84 -18.60 -25.64
C MET A 324 -11.40 -18.84 -25.13
N HIS A 325 -11.22 -19.67 -24.10
CA HIS A 325 -9.93 -20.00 -23.49
C HIS A 325 -8.97 -20.68 -24.48
N GLY A 326 -9.48 -21.57 -25.35
CA GLY A 326 -8.65 -22.24 -26.36
C GLY A 326 -7.96 -21.24 -27.31
N LEU A 327 -8.62 -20.11 -27.59
CA LEU A 327 -8.06 -19.03 -28.40
C LEU A 327 -7.09 -18.14 -27.61
N ALA A 328 -7.28 -17.99 -26.29
CA ALA A 328 -6.29 -17.35 -25.43
C ALA A 328 -4.98 -18.14 -25.43
N CYS A 329 -5.04 -19.45 -25.19
CA CYS A 329 -3.89 -20.35 -25.30
C CYS A 329 -3.16 -20.22 -26.65
N GLN A 330 -3.89 -20.05 -27.76
CA GLN A 330 -3.29 -19.85 -29.09
C GLN A 330 -2.63 -18.47 -29.23
N VAL A 331 -3.27 -17.38 -28.79
CA VAL A 331 -2.67 -16.03 -28.82
C VAL A 331 -1.42 -15.96 -27.94
N ILE A 332 -1.45 -16.60 -26.77
CA ILE A 332 -0.31 -16.71 -25.83
C ILE A 332 0.87 -17.39 -26.53
N LYS A 333 0.65 -18.56 -27.15
CA LYS A 333 1.67 -19.32 -27.91
C LYS A 333 2.19 -18.54 -29.13
N MET A 334 1.31 -17.90 -29.91
CA MET A 334 1.71 -17.12 -31.09
C MET A 334 2.52 -15.85 -30.77
N THR A 335 2.37 -15.30 -29.56
CA THR A 335 3.05 -14.07 -29.15
C THR A 335 4.27 -14.31 -28.26
N GLY A 336 4.47 -15.52 -27.75
CA GLY A 336 5.57 -15.88 -26.85
C GLY A 336 5.51 -15.10 -25.53
N ILE A 337 4.30 -14.88 -25.00
CA ILE A 337 4.08 -14.27 -23.67
C ILE A 337 3.85 -15.31 -22.57
N GLY A 338 3.59 -16.57 -22.94
CA GLY A 338 3.51 -17.68 -21.99
C GLY A 338 4.87 -18.31 -21.67
N GLU A 339 5.95 -17.83 -22.28
CA GLU A 339 7.30 -18.39 -22.12
C GLU A 339 7.87 -18.08 -20.74
N VAL A 340 8.52 -19.07 -20.13
CA VAL A 340 9.09 -18.98 -18.77
C VAL A 340 10.05 -17.80 -18.61
N ASP A 341 10.93 -17.56 -19.59
CA ASP A 341 11.87 -16.43 -19.59
C ASP A 341 11.20 -15.05 -19.75
N PHE A 342 9.97 -15.01 -20.25
CA PHE A 342 9.21 -13.76 -20.35
C PHE A 342 8.41 -13.49 -19.07
N LEU A 343 7.85 -14.55 -18.45
CA LEU A 343 7.02 -14.43 -17.25
C LEU A 343 7.84 -14.29 -15.96
N THR A 344 8.98 -14.99 -15.84
CA THR A 344 9.71 -15.11 -14.58
C THR A 344 10.40 -13.80 -14.20
N PHE A 345 10.11 -13.29 -13.01
CA PHE A 345 10.65 -12.00 -12.57
C PHE A 345 12.15 -12.10 -12.25
N ASP A 346 12.97 -11.32 -12.97
CA ASP A 346 14.39 -11.13 -12.69
C ASP A 346 14.67 -9.66 -12.26
N PRO A 347 14.99 -9.42 -10.97
CA PRO A 347 15.31 -8.09 -10.45
C PRO A 347 16.71 -7.55 -10.82
N ILE A 348 17.62 -8.43 -11.27
CA ILE A 348 19.05 -8.13 -11.53
C ILE A 348 19.30 -7.98 -13.04
N ALA A 349 18.45 -8.56 -13.88
CA ALA A 349 18.48 -8.38 -15.33
C ALA A 349 18.55 -6.88 -15.72
N LYS A 350 19.34 -6.58 -16.75
CA LYS A 350 19.59 -5.21 -17.28
C LYS A 350 18.31 -4.44 -17.69
N MET A 351 17.20 -5.15 -17.83
CA MET A 351 15.85 -4.62 -18.05
C MET A 351 14.88 -5.25 -17.03
N ALA A 352 15.17 -5.10 -15.73
CA ALA A 352 14.33 -5.60 -14.64
C ALA A 352 12.86 -5.20 -14.85
N LYS A 353 12.05 -6.20 -15.22
CA LYS A 353 10.65 -6.07 -15.59
C LYS A 353 9.92 -7.27 -15.04
N THR A 354 9.23 -7.09 -13.92
CA THR A 354 8.13 -8.01 -13.58
C THR A 354 7.02 -7.82 -14.60
N VAL A 355 6.32 -8.91 -14.92
CA VAL A 355 5.11 -8.88 -15.74
C VAL A 355 3.93 -8.42 -14.88
N LYS A 356 3.00 -7.69 -15.50
CA LYS A 356 1.69 -7.35 -14.93
C LYS A 356 0.71 -8.46 -15.30
N TYR A 357 0.80 -9.60 -14.62
CA TYR A 357 0.18 -10.86 -15.05
C TYR A 357 -1.34 -10.74 -15.28
N ASP A 358 -2.03 -10.05 -14.38
CA ASP A 358 -3.47 -9.76 -14.48
C ASP A 358 -3.81 -8.81 -15.64
N VAL A 359 -3.10 -7.69 -15.78
CA VAL A 359 -3.26 -6.75 -16.91
C VAL A 359 -3.01 -7.45 -18.25
N GLN A 360 -2.02 -8.34 -18.33
CA GLN A 360 -1.70 -9.08 -19.54
C GLN A 360 -2.75 -10.14 -19.89
N ALA A 361 -3.19 -10.94 -18.90
CA ALA A 361 -4.25 -11.93 -19.08
C ALA A 361 -5.55 -11.29 -19.59
N VAL A 362 -5.91 -10.14 -19.00
CA VAL A 362 -7.04 -9.33 -19.46
C VAL A 362 -6.81 -8.76 -20.85
N ALA A 363 -5.63 -8.21 -21.15
CA ALA A 363 -5.32 -7.66 -22.46
C ALA A 363 -5.38 -8.73 -23.57
N ILE A 364 -5.03 -9.99 -23.28
CA ILE A 364 -5.25 -11.13 -24.16
C ILE A 364 -6.76 -11.33 -24.45
N ILE A 365 -7.61 -11.33 -23.42
CA ILE A 365 -9.08 -11.45 -23.59
C ILE A 365 -9.63 -10.31 -24.45
N VAL A 366 -9.18 -9.07 -24.23
CA VAL A 366 -9.56 -7.92 -25.05
C VAL A 366 -9.15 -8.10 -26.51
N VAL A 367 -7.94 -8.61 -26.79
CA VAL A 367 -7.51 -8.92 -28.18
C VAL A 367 -8.42 -9.97 -28.81
N ILE A 368 -8.76 -11.05 -28.10
CA ILE A 368 -9.61 -12.14 -28.63
C ILE A 368 -11.02 -11.63 -28.95
N LEU A 369 -11.64 -10.87 -28.04
CA LEU A 369 -13.01 -10.34 -28.19
C LEU A 369 -13.22 -9.56 -29.51
N PHE A 370 -12.17 -8.91 -30.01
CA PHE A 370 -12.21 -8.16 -31.27
C PHE A 370 -11.60 -8.91 -32.47
N LEU A 371 -10.76 -9.93 -32.25
CA LEU A 371 -10.16 -10.74 -33.33
C LEU A 371 -11.24 -11.41 -34.20
N SER A 372 -12.38 -11.69 -33.56
CA SER A 372 -13.60 -12.26 -34.11
C SER A 372 -14.29 -11.32 -35.09
N ASP A 373 -14.46 -11.75 -36.35
CA ASP A 373 -15.16 -10.98 -37.39
C ASP A 373 -16.68 -10.87 -37.18
N LYS A 374 -17.19 -11.74 -36.31
CA LYS A 374 -18.53 -11.70 -35.71
C LYS A 374 -18.35 -12.06 -34.24
N PRO A 375 -19.07 -11.43 -33.29
CA PRO A 375 -19.06 -11.91 -31.91
C PRO A 375 -19.60 -13.35 -31.91
N TRP A 376 -18.85 -14.28 -31.34
CA TRP A 376 -19.17 -15.72 -31.36
C TRP A 376 -20.32 -16.07 -30.41
N PHE A 377 -20.61 -15.19 -29.46
CA PHE A 377 -21.76 -15.20 -28.57
C PHE A 377 -22.62 -13.94 -28.80
N ASP A 378 -23.79 -13.86 -28.18
CA ASP A 378 -24.65 -12.67 -28.25
C ASP A 378 -24.05 -11.51 -27.43
N PHE A 379 -23.11 -10.77 -28.05
CA PHE A 379 -22.44 -9.63 -27.43
C PHE A 379 -23.43 -8.55 -26.97
N ARG A 380 -24.59 -8.41 -27.62
CA ARG A 380 -25.61 -7.43 -27.20
C ARG A 380 -26.25 -7.84 -25.88
N LYS A 381 -26.65 -9.11 -25.73
CA LYS A 381 -27.18 -9.63 -24.46
C LYS A 381 -26.12 -9.59 -23.37
N TRP A 382 -24.91 -10.08 -23.64
CA TRP A 382 -23.80 -10.03 -22.69
C TRP A 382 -23.49 -8.60 -22.23
N TYR A 383 -23.43 -7.64 -23.15
CA TYR A 383 -23.24 -6.22 -22.82
C TYR A 383 -24.36 -5.68 -21.94
N GLN A 384 -25.62 -6.05 -22.18
CA GLN A 384 -26.75 -5.63 -21.34
C GLN A 384 -26.63 -6.18 -19.90
N VAL A 385 -26.29 -7.46 -19.76
CA VAL A 385 -26.07 -8.12 -18.45
C VAL A 385 -24.88 -7.48 -17.73
N MET A 386 -23.71 -7.46 -18.37
CA MET A 386 -22.49 -6.93 -17.76
C MET A 386 -22.61 -5.45 -17.43
N LYS A 387 -23.23 -4.63 -18.29
CA LYS A 387 -23.41 -3.20 -18.00
C LYS A 387 -24.23 -3.01 -16.72
N LYS A 388 -25.38 -3.69 -16.59
CA LYS A 388 -26.21 -3.60 -15.38
C LYS A 388 -25.41 -3.98 -14.13
N THR A 389 -24.74 -5.14 -14.14
CA THR A 389 -23.98 -5.63 -12.98
C THR A 389 -22.76 -4.74 -12.65
N VAL A 390 -22.09 -4.18 -13.65
CA VAL A 390 -20.96 -3.24 -13.46
C VAL A 390 -21.42 -1.90 -12.91
N ASP A 391 -22.50 -1.33 -13.44
CA ASP A 391 -23.05 -0.06 -12.97
C ASP A 391 -23.54 -0.20 -11.50
N GLU A 392 -24.19 -1.32 -11.15
CA GLU A 392 -24.56 -1.69 -9.77
C GLU A 392 -23.35 -1.80 -8.82
N LYS A 393 -22.31 -2.53 -9.24
CA LYS A 393 -21.09 -2.75 -8.42
C LYS A 393 -20.27 -1.47 -8.28
N LYS A 394 -20.18 -0.67 -9.34
CA LYS A 394 -19.50 0.63 -9.34
C LYS A 394 -20.20 1.61 -8.41
N HIS A 395 -21.54 1.71 -8.45
CA HIS A 395 -22.29 2.55 -7.52
C HIS A 395 -22.03 2.16 -6.07
N LYS A 396 -22.12 0.87 -5.73
CA LYS A 396 -21.84 0.37 -4.36
C LYS A 396 -20.42 0.70 -3.90
N TRP A 397 -19.44 0.62 -4.81
CA TRP A 397 -18.04 0.94 -4.51
C TRP A 397 -17.80 2.46 -4.37
N GLU A 398 -18.45 3.31 -5.18
CA GLU A 398 -18.42 4.76 -5.03
C GLU A 398 -19.06 5.21 -3.71
N GLU A 399 -20.18 4.59 -3.32
CA GLU A 399 -20.84 4.80 -2.04
C GLU A 399 -19.97 4.36 -0.85
N ALA A 400 -19.36 3.17 -0.92
CA ALA A 400 -18.42 2.69 0.09
C ALA A 400 -17.19 3.60 0.22
N ARG A 401 -16.62 4.06 -0.90
CA ARG A 401 -15.53 5.04 -0.94
C ARG A 401 -15.93 6.38 -0.29
N ALA A 402 -17.13 6.88 -0.57
CA ALA A 402 -17.63 8.13 0.01
C ALA A 402 -17.85 8.01 1.53
N LYS A 403 -18.24 6.83 2.01
CA LYS A 403 -18.43 6.51 3.43
C LYS A 403 -17.14 6.09 4.16
N TYR A 404 -16.02 5.92 3.46
CA TYR A 404 -14.80 5.31 4.01
C TYR A 404 -14.16 6.13 5.13
N MET A 405 -13.81 5.48 6.23
CA MET A 405 -13.24 6.15 7.41
C MET A 405 -11.73 6.37 7.32
N TRP A 406 -11.35 7.44 6.60
CA TRP A 406 -9.94 7.88 6.49
C TRP A 406 -9.29 8.26 7.83
N LYS A 407 -10.08 8.68 8.83
CA LYS A 407 -9.55 9.10 10.15
C LYS A 407 -9.56 7.93 11.14
N SER A 408 -8.39 7.65 11.71
CA SER A 408 -8.24 6.67 12.79
C SER A 408 -9.11 6.97 14.01
N GLU A 409 -9.51 5.91 14.71
CA GLU A 409 -10.13 5.94 16.03
C GLU A 409 -9.14 6.40 17.10
N LYS A 410 -7.92 5.85 17.08
CA LYS A 410 -6.77 6.34 17.87
C LYS A 410 -6.18 7.59 17.19
N PRO A 411 -6.37 8.82 17.70
CA PRO A 411 -6.02 10.03 16.94
C PRO A 411 -4.54 10.39 17.06
N LEU A 412 -3.91 10.73 15.93
CA LEU A 412 -2.50 11.15 15.88
C LEU A 412 -2.33 12.67 16.01
N TYR A 413 -1.54 13.09 17.00
CA TYR A 413 -1.22 14.48 17.36
C TYR A 413 0.25 14.84 17.03
N TYR A 414 0.55 16.14 16.88
CA TYR A 414 1.89 16.62 16.51
C TYR A 414 2.86 16.73 17.68
N SER A 415 2.37 17.08 18.87
CA SER A 415 3.13 17.10 20.11
C SER A 415 2.29 16.58 21.26
N VAL A 416 2.91 16.10 22.34
CA VAL A 416 2.20 15.67 23.56
C VAL A 416 1.35 16.81 24.14
N ILE A 417 1.73 18.06 23.90
CA ILE A 417 0.99 19.28 24.29
C ILE A 417 -0.33 19.41 23.50
N ASP A 418 -0.36 19.03 22.21
CA ASP A 418 -1.57 19.08 21.37
C ASP A 418 -2.59 17.99 21.73
N LYS A 419 -2.18 16.94 22.46
CA LYS A 419 -2.99 15.75 22.75
C LYS A 419 -4.39 16.11 23.29
N PRO A 420 -4.58 16.96 24.32
CA PRO A 420 -5.92 17.27 24.83
C PRO A 420 -6.80 17.98 23.79
N VAL A 421 -6.22 18.85 22.96
CA VAL A 421 -6.95 19.57 21.90
C VAL A 421 -7.41 18.61 20.80
N VAL A 422 -6.56 17.66 20.41
CA VAL A 422 -6.88 16.66 19.39
C VAL A 422 -7.98 15.71 19.87
N TYR A 423 -7.93 15.23 21.12
CA TYR A 423 -8.99 14.40 21.70
C TYR A 423 -10.31 15.18 21.81
N LYS A 424 -10.33 16.40 22.37
CA LYS A 424 -11.55 17.22 22.44
C LYS A 424 -12.18 17.48 21.07
N ARG A 425 -11.36 17.68 20.02
CA ARG A 425 -11.85 17.80 18.64
C ARG A 425 -12.43 16.49 18.10
N ARG A 426 -11.85 15.33 18.46
CA ARG A 426 -12.38 14.01 18.07
C ARG A 426 -13.72 13.75 18.76
N ASP A 427 -13.84 14.00 20.06
CA ASP A 427 -15.08 13.82 20.82
C ASP A 427 -16.21 14.69 20.27
N MET A 428 -15.91 15.95 19.93
CA MET A 428 -16.83 16.86 19.25
C MET A 428 -17.30 16.30 17.90
N VAL A 429 -16.39 15.76 17.08
CA VAL A 429 -16.74 15.14 15.79
C VAL A 429 -17.61 13.90 15.97
N VAL A 430 -17.28 13.03 16.93
CA VAL A 430 -18.07 11.81 17.24
C VAL A 430 -19.47 12.20 17.73
N ASN A 431 -19.59 13.21 18.59
CA ASN A 431 -20.88 13.71 19.06
C ASN A 431 -21.73 14.30 17.91
N LEU A 432 -21.13 15.11 17.04
CA LEU A 432 -21.79 15.62 15.83
C LEU A 432 -22.24 14.48 14.91
N GLN A 433 -21.38 13.49 14.65
CA GLN A 433 -21.73 12.31 13.85
C GLN A 433 -22.89 11.54 14.47
N LYS A 434 -22.94 11.37 15.80
CA LYS A 434 -24.07 10.75 16.50
C LYS A 434 -25.36 11.56 16.32
N GLN A 435 -25.31 12.88 16.47
CA GLN A 435 -26.46 13.78 16.25
C GLN A 435 -26.99 13.69 14.81
N PHE A 436 -26.13 13.75 13.80
CA PHE A 436 -26.53 13.57 12.40
C PHE A 436 -27.10 12.17 12.13
N SER A 437 -26.53 11.12 12.74
CA SER A 437 -27.01 9.74 12.59
C SER A 437 -28.44 9.55 13.14
N THR A 438 -28.76 10.22 14.26
CA THR A 438 -30.12 10.25 14.82
C THR A 438 -31.12 10.96 13.90
N LEU A 439 -30.69 11.97 13.13
CA LEU A 439 -31.53 12.73 12.20
C LEU A 439 -31.78 12.01 10.86
N VAL A 440 -30.80 11.25 10.37
CA VAL A 440 -30.86 10.59 9.05
C VAL A 440 -31.49 9.19 9.13
N GLY A 441 -31.63 8.63 10.34
CA GLY A 441 -31.97 7.23 10.56
C GLY A 441 -30.73 6.36 10.49
N TRP A 442 -30.48 5.58 11.55
CA TRP A 442 -29.26 4.79 11.66
C TRP A 442 -29.27 3.65 10.63
N THR A 443 -28.37 3.72 9.65
CA THR A 443 -28.07 2.58 8.77
C THR A 443 -27.06 1.67 9.47
N PRO A 444 -27.32 0.36 9.63
CA PRO A 444 -26.35 -0.56 10.21
C PRO A 444 -25.04 -0.55 9.42
N ALA A 445 -23.93 -0.82 10.12
CA ALA A 445 -22.67 -1.13 9.44
C ALA A 445 -22.89 -2.39 8.59
N VAL A 446 -22.61 -2.30 7.30
CA VAL A 446 -22.72 -3.44 6.37
C VAL A 446 -21.77 -4.54 6.87
N GLU A 447 -22.27 -5.76 7.05
CA GLU A 447 -21.43 -6.90 7.41
C GLU A 447 -20.27 -7.03 6.42
N LYS A 448 -19.05 -7.24 6.92
CA LYS A 448 -17.89 -7.46 6.06
C LYS A 448 -18.14 -8.73 5.24
N THR A 449 -18.36 -8.56 3.95
CA THR A 449 -18.50 -9.66 2.99
C THR A 449 -17.29 -10.57 3.09
N ARG A 450 -17.49 -11.89 2.97
CA ARG A 450 -16.35 -12.82 2.94
C ARG A 450 -15.44 -12.47 1.75
N PRO A 451 -14.11 -12.51 1.94
CA PRO A 451 -13.18 -12.23 0.85
C PRO A 451 -13.36 -13.26 -0.26
N SER A 452 -13.43 -12.77 -1.50
CA SER A 452 -13.62 -13.59 -2.70
C SER A 452 -12.59 -13.17 -3.75
N SER A 453 -12.03 -14.15 -4.46
CA SER A 453 -11.21 -13.88 -5.65
C SER A 453 -12.05 -13.31 -6.79
N PHE A 454 -13.34 -13.64 -6.85
CA PHE A 454 -14.31 -13.14 -7.82
C PHE A 454 -15.10 -11.93 -7.29
N GLN A 455 -15.21 -10.86 -8.08
CA GLN A 455 -16.01 -9.67 -7.75
C GLN A 455 -17.46 -9.81 -8.19
N PHE A 456 -17.71 -10.53 -9.29
CA PHE A 456 -19.04 -10.89 -9.77
C PHE A 456 -19.35 -12.36 -9.43
N ASN A 457 -20.59 -12.64 -9.04
CA ASN A 457 -21.07 -14.02 -8.87
C ASN A 457 -22.14 -14.32 -9.93
N TRP A 458 -22.09 -15.52 -10.50
CA TRP A 458 -22.91 -16.00 -11.61
C TRP A 458 -23.53 -17.39 -11.34
N THR A 459 -23.51 -17.86 -10.08
CA THR A 459 -24.11 -19.13 -9.66
C THR A 459 -25.64 -19.15 -9.76
N GLU A 460 -26.21 -20.34 -9.94
CA GLU A 460 -27.65 -20.58 -10.17
C GLU A 460 -28.61 -20.06 -9.08
N GLU A 461 -28.11 -19.74 -7.88
CA GLU A 461 -28.87 -19.10 -6.80
C GLU A 461 -29.39 -17.69 -7.18
N ASP A 462 -28.79 -17.05 -8.19
CA ASP A 462 -29.17 -15.72 -8.71
C ASP A 462 -30.01 -15.89 -9.99
N THR A 463 -31.19 -16.51 -9.89
CA THR A 463 -32.04 -16.97 -11.03
C THR A 463 -32.43 -15.89 -12.05
N ASP A 464 -32.28 -14.62 -11.70
CA ASP A 464 -32.55 -13.46 -12.56
C ASP A 464 -31.36 -13.08 -13.46
N ARG A 465 -30.19 -13.72 -13.33
CA ARG A 465 -28.98 -13.39 -14.11
C ARG A 465 -28.66 -14.47 -15.15
N THR A 466 -28.57 -14.05 -16.42
CA THR A 466 -28.19 -14.94 -17.52
C THR A 466 -26.71 -15.28 -17.45
N CYS A 467 -26.40 -16.54 -17.13
CA CYS A 467 -25.06 -17.11 -17.23
C CYS A 467 -24.73 -17.46 -18.70
N PHE A 468 -23.47 -17.29 -19.10
CA PHE A 468 -22.94 -17.66 -20.43
C PHE A 468 -21.85 -18.73 -20.34
N HIS A 469 -21.53 -19.24 -19.14
CA HIS A 469 -20.62 -20.37 -18.96
C HIS A 469 -21.27 -21.67 -19.47
N GLY A 470 -20.49 -22.54 -20.13
CA GLY A 470 -21.03 -23.78 -20.71
C GLY A 470 -21.98 -23.59 -21.89
N HIS A 471 -22.22 -22.35 -22.34
CA HIS A 471 -22.90 -22.09 -23.61
C HIS A 471 -22.02 -22.52 -24.76
N SER A 472 -22.24 -23.74 -25.28
CA SER A 472 -21.41 -24.27 -26.34
C SER A 472 -21.51 -23.42 -27.60
N LEU A 473 -20.36 -23.04 -28.18
CA LEU A 473 -20.29 -22.37 -29.47
C LEU A 473 -20.43 -23.42 -30.58
N GLN A 474 -21.57 -24.14 -30.58
CA GLN A 474 -21.88 -25.20 -31.52
C GLN A 474 -22.02 -24.65 -32.95
N GLY A 475 -20.87 -24.55 -33.61
CA GLY A 475 -20.71 -23.99 -34.94
C GLY A 475 -19.43 -23.16 -35.06
N VAL A 476 -18.52 -23.62 -35.94
CA VAL A 476 -17.36 -22.87 -36.46
C VAL A 476 -16.06 -22.89 -35.62
N LEU A 477 -15.61 -24.10 -35.28
CA LEU A 477 -14.20 -24.45 -35.50
C LEU A 477 -14.10 -25.24 -36.82
N LYS A 478 -13.51 -24.61 -37.85
CA LYS A 478 -12.96 -25.35 -39.00
C LYS A 478 -11.45 -25.34 -38.84
N GLU A 479 -10.91 -26.42 -38.30
CA GLU A 479 -9.48 -26.68 -38.39
C GLU A 479 -9.08 -26.76 -39.86
N LYS A 480 -8.10 -25.92 -40.25
CA LYS A 480 -7.34 -26.07 -41.48
C LYS A 480 -5.86 -25.98 -41.13
N GLY A 481 -5.38 -27.02 -40.45
CA GLY A 481 -4.02 -27.12 -39.93
C GLY A 481 -3.72 -26.14 -38.79
N GLN A 482 -2.43 -25.99 -38.47
CA GLN A 482 -1.91 -25.25 -37.32
C GLN A 482 -2.02 -23.71 -37.41
N SER A 483 -2.81 -23.14 -38.34
CA SER A 483 -2.88 -21.69 -38.54
C SER A 483 -4.32 -21.15 -38.55
N LEU A 484 -4.68 -20.37 -37.53
CA LEU A 484 -5.81 -19.46 -37.62
C LEU A 484 -5.45 -18.27 -38.51
N LEU A 485 -6.03 -18.24 -39.71
CA LEU A 485 -6.19 -17.01 -40.48
C LEU A 485 -7.18 -16.10 -39.75
N THR A 486 -6.77 -14.87 -39.43
CA THR A 486 -7.70 -13.83 -38.98
C THR A 486 -8.75 -13.60 -40.06
N LYS A 487 -9.95 -14.15 -39.89
CA LYS A 487 -11.07 -13.96 -40.85
C LYS A 487 -11.42 -12.48 -41.00
N ASN A 488 -11.32 -11.73 -39.89
CA ASN A 488 -11.40 -10.29 -39.87
C ASN A 488 -10.21 -9.65 -40.61
N SER A 489 -10.36 -9.50 -41.92
CA SER A 489 -9.42 -8.79 -42.79
C SER A 489 -9.21 -7.33 -42.37
N SER A 490 -10.21 -6.74 -41.70
CA SER A 490 -10.24 -5.42 -41.09
C SER A 490 -9.76 -5.36 -39.63
N TYR A 491 -9.26 -6.46 -39.03
CA TYR A 491 -8.83 -6.45 -37.64
C TYR A 491 -7.68 -5.47 -37.41
N TRP A 492 -8.01 -4.37 -36.73
CA TRP A 492 -7.15 -3.23 -36.49
C TRP A 492 -7.73 -2.31 -35.41
N LEU A 493 -7.55 -2.64 -34.12
CA LEU A 493 -7.88 -1.74 -32.99
C LEU A 493 -6.97 -0.49 -32.93
N SER A 494 -6.04 -0.34 -33.88
CA SER A 494 -4.99 0.66 -33.84
C SER A 494 -5.54 2.09 -34.00
N THR A 495 -5.70 2.75 -32.85
CA THR A 495 -5.64 4.21 -32.70
C THR A 495 -4.21 4.76 -32.83
N GLN A 496 -3.22 3.91 -33.10
CA GLN A 496 -1.81 4.26 -33.29
C GLN A 496 -1.61 5.11 -34.56
N LYS A 497 -1.88 6.41 -34.46
CA LYS A 497 -1.36 7.40 -35.41
C LYS A 497 0.17 7.40 -35.27
N PHE A 498 0.88 7.41 -36.40
CA PHE A 498 2.31 7.74 -36.41
C PHE A 498 2.45 9.25 -36.44
N CYS A 499 3.50 9.81 -35.81
CA CYS A 499 3.79 11.23 -35.91
C CYS A 499 3.85 11.66 -37.40
N LYS A 500 3.11 12.72 -37.77
CA LYS A 500 3.14 13.26 -39.13
C LYS A 500 4.47 13.99 -39.35
N GLY A 501 5.44 13.27 -39.88
CA GLY A 501 6.80 13.77 -40.12
C GLY A 501 7.84 12.68 -39.90
N TYR A 502 9.12 12.97 -40.15
CA TYR A 502 10.22 12.01 -40.14
C TYR A 502 10.49 11.35 -38.77
N CYS A 503 9.89 11.90 -37.72
CA CYS A 503 9.76 11.38 -36.38
C CYS A 503 9.10 9.99 -36.36
N LYS A 504 9.83 8.94 -35.95
CA LYS A 504 9.29 7.58 -35.77
C LYS A 504 8.65 7.36 -34.40
N HIS A 505 8.42 8.41 -33.62
CA HIS A 505 7.80 8.27 -32.31
C HIS A 505 6.33 7.85 -32.47
N LEU A 506 5.93 6.95 -31.59
CA LEU A 506 4.53 6.62 -31.38
C LEU A 506 3.89 7.85 -30.74
N THR A 507 2.90 8.47 -31.38
CA THR A 507 2.16 9.56 -30.73
C THR A 507 1.16 8.99 -29.74
N THR A 508 0.88 9.77 -28.70
CA THR A 508 -0.15 9.51 -27.70
C THR A 508 -1.48 9.12 -28.33
N TYR A 509 -2.12 8.10 -27.73
CA TYR A 509 -3.49 7.67 -28.01
C TYR A 509 -4.47 8.72 -27.48
N GLU A 510 -5.58 8.87 -28.18
CA GLU A 510 -6.64 9.83 -27.86
C GLU A 510 -7.95 9.04 -27.76
N GLU A 511 -8.49 8.90 -26.55
CA GLU A 511 -9.58 7.97 -26.21
C GLU A 511 -10.89 8.23 -26.99
N SER A 512 -11.04 9.44 -27.54
CA SER A 512 -12.12 9.86 -28.45
C SER A 512 -12.22 9.03 -29.74
N ASN A 513 -11.12 8.37 -30.15
CA ASN A 513 -11.07 7.54 -31.36
C ASN A 513 -11.47 6.08 -31.09
N PHE A 514 -11.76 5.69 -29.85
CA PHE A 514 -12.18 4.35 -29.49
C PHE A 514 -13.67 4.11 -29.82
N SER A 515 -14.02 2.91 -30.28
CA SER A 515 -15.43 2.52 -30.43
C SER A 515 -16.09 2.35 -29.06
N LEU A 516 -17.40 2.60 -28.95
CA LEU A 516 -18.14 2.49 -27.70
C LEU A 516 -18.00 1.10 -27.05
N SER A 517 -17.98 0.03 -27.86
CA SER A 517 -17.74 -1.33 -27.38
C SER A 517 -16.34 -1.51 -26.79
N TYR A 518 -15.31 -0.91 -27.41
CA TYR A 518 -13.94 -0.99 -26.91
C TYR A 518 -13.75 -0.15 -25.65
N GLN A 519 -14.33 1.05 -25.59
CA GLN A 519 -14.36 1.88 -24.38
C GLN A 519 -15.04 1.14 -23.22
N PHE A 520 -16.19 0.50 -23.45
CA PHE A 520 -16.87 -0.29 -22.43
C PHE A 520 -16.01 -1.44 -21.91
N ILE A 521 -15.40 -2.23 -22.80
CA ILE A 521 -14.55 -3.36 -22.42
C ILE A 521 -13.30 -2.88 -21.64
N LEU A 522 -12.64 -1.82 -22.09
CA LEU A 522 -11.53 -1.22 -21.35
C LEU A 522 -11.96 -0.73 -19.97
N ASN A 523 -13.11 -0.05 -19.86
CA ASN A 523 -13.63 0.46 -18.60
C ASN A 523 -14.02 -0.66 -17.62
N LEU A 524 -14.71 -1.71 -18.10
CA LEU A 524 -15.08 -2.91 -17.35
C LEU A 524 -13.84 -3.52 -16.69
N PHE A 525 -12.82 -3.83 -17.50
CA PHE A 525 -11.63 -4.49 -17.00
C PHE A 525 -10.71 -3.56 -16.20
N SER A 526 -10.68 -2.26 -16.51
CA SER A 526 -9.92 -1.27 -15.72
C SER A 526 -10.53 -1.08 -14.33
N PHE A 527 -11.87 -1.08 -14.22
CA PHE A 527 -12.59 -1.11 -12.96
C PHE A 527 -12.25 -2.40 -12.18
N LEU A 528 -12.38 -3.57 -12.82
CA LEU A 528 -12.09 -4.86 -12.21
C LEU A 528 -10.67 -4.92 -11.62
N LEU A 529 -9.65 -4.51 -12.39
CA LEU A 529 -8.25 -4.57 -11.99
C LEU A 529 -7.78 -3.39 -11.11
N ARG A 530 -8.63 -2.38 -10.88
CA ARG A 530 -8.29 -1.10 -10.20
C ARG A 530 -7.14 -0.34 -10.88
N ILE A 531 -7.13 -0.31 -12.21
CA ILE A 531 -6.10 0.35 -13.04
C ILE A 531 -6.67 1.48 -13.91
N LYS A 532 -5.78 2.22 -14.57
CA LYS A 532 -6.15 3.23 -15.58
C LYS A 532 -6.40 2.57 -16.94
N THR A 533 -7.41 3.06 -17.67
CA THR A 533 -7.75 2.65 -19.05
C THR A 533 -6.55 2.69 -19.99
N SER A 534 -5.72 3.72 -19.87
CA SER A 534 -4.49 3.89 -20.65
C SER A 534 -3.52 2.72 -20.50
N LEU A 535 -3.35 2.20 -19.28
CA LEU A 535 -2.43 1.09 -19.00
C LEU A 535 -2.88 -0.19 -19.69
N LEU A 536 -4.19 -0.48 -19.62
CA LEU A 536 -4.74 -1.66 -20.30
C LEU A 536 -4.64 -1.54 -21.83
N HIS A 537 -4.91 -0.35 -22.37
CA HIS A 537 -4.74 -0.09 -23.81
C HIS A 537 -3.28 -0.23 -24.28
N GLU A 538 -2.31 0.16 -23.45
CA GLU A 538 -0.88 -0.03 -23.72
C GLU A 538 -0.52 -1.51 -23.84
N GLU A 539 -0.96 -2.36 -22.90
CA GLU A 539 -0.68 -3.80 -22.94
C GLU A 539 -1.38 -4.49 -24.12
N VAL A 540 -2.65 -4.14 -24.41
CA VAL A 540 -3.36 -4.59 -25.63
C VAL A 540 -2.55 -4.23 -26.89
N SER A 541 -2.08 -2.98 -26.98
CA SER A 541 -1.22 -2.50 -28.07
C SER A 541 0.10 -3.26 -28.20
N LEU A 542 0.66 -3.78 -27.10
CA LEU A 542 1.89 -4.59 -27.11
C LEU A 542 1.63 -6.01 -27.62
N ILE A 543 0.54 -6.64 -27.18
CA ILE A 543 0.12 -7.98 -27.65
C ILE A 543 -0.20 -7.94 -29.15
N GLU A 544 -0.97 -6.94 -29.62
CA GLU A 544 -1.24 -6.76 -31.06
C GLU A 544 0.04 -6.60 -31.89
N ARG A 545 1.03 -5.85 -31.40
CA ARG A 545 2.32 -5.70 -32.10
C ARG A 545 3.10 -7.00 -32.20
N LYS A 546 3.04 -7.86 -31.18
CA LYS A 546 3.63 -9.21 -31.21
C LYS A 546 2.88 -10.07 -32.24
N LEU A 547 1.55 -10.13 -32.17
CA LEU A 547 0.69 -10.95 -33.03
C LEU A 547 0.78 -10.55 -34.52
N PHE A 548 0.80 -9.25 -34.81
CA PHE A 548 0.83 -8.72 -36.19
C PHE A 548 2.20 -8.23 -36.65
N LYS A 549 3.30 -8.71 -36.05
CA LYS A 549 4.70 -8.35 -36.39
C LYS A 549 4.99 -8.35 -37.90
N ASN A 550 4.37 -9.25 -38.66
CA ASN A 550 4.48 -9.34 -40.12
C ASN A 550 3.73 -8.24 -40.90
N LYS A 551 2.59 -7.73 -40.40
CA LYS A 551 1.93 -6.54 -40.98
C LYS A 551 2.85 -5.32 -40.79
N TYR A 552 3.32 -5.07 -39.56
CA TYR A 552 4.22 -3.94 -39.23
C TYR A 552 5.57 -3.99 -39.98
N SER A 553 6.15 -5.18 -40.20
CA SER A 553 7.40 -5.33 -40.93
C SER A 553 7.24 -5.10 -42.45
N ARG A 554 6.12 -5.50 -43.05
CA ARG A 554 5.79 -5.18 -44.46
C ARG A 554 5.62 -3.69 -44.68
N THR A 555 5.00 -2.95 -43.75
CA THR A 555 4.87 -1.48 -43.83
C THR A 555 6.25 -0.80 -43.79
N LYS A 556 7.17 -1.25 -42.91
CA LYS A 556 8.56 -0.78 -42.88
C LYS A 556 9.35 -1.10 -44.16
N LYS A 557 9.09 -2.23 -44.83
CA LYS A 557 9.69 -2.57 -46.13
C LYS A 557 9.12 -1.72 -47.29
N LYS A 558 7.80 -1.45 -47.30
CA LYS A 558 7.17 -0.57 -48.32
C LYS A 558 7.70 0.87 -48.26
N SER A 559 7.82 1.47 -47.07
CA SER A 559 8.35 2.84 -46.93
C SER A 559 9.85 2.98 -47.23
N ARG A 560 10.64 1.91 -47.05
CA ARG A 560 12.03 1.85 -47.53
C ARG A 560 12.12 1.74 -49.06
N ARG A 561 11.24 0.99 -49.71
CA ARG A 561 11.20 0.90 -51.18
C ARG A 561 10.74 2.21 -51.83
N SER A 562 9.71 2.89 -51.30
CA SER A 562 9.27 4.18 -51.86
C SER A 562 10.32 5.30 -51.69
N ARG A 563 11.17 5.25 -50.64
CA ARG A 563 12.33 6.15 -50.52
C ARG A 563 13.48 5.86 -51.49
N LYS A 564 13.66 4.61 -51.95
CA LYS A 564 14.60 4.30 -53.04
C LYS A 564 14.04 4.71 -54.41
N ALA A 565 12.73 4.57 -54.63
CA ALA A 565 12.06 4.95 -55.88
C ALA A 565 11.81 6.46 -56.06
N ARG A 566 12.24 7.31 -55.10
CA ARG A 566 12.23 8.79 -55.20
C ARG A 566 13.65 9.38 -55.22
N ARG A 567 14.63 8.59 -55.65
CA ARG A 567 16.02 9.01 -55.89
C ARG A 567 16.51 8.43 -57.23
N HIS A 568 15.79 8.78 -58.29
CA HIS A 568 16.23 8.82 -59.69
C HIS A 568 15.41 9.91 -60.37
#